data_AF-A0A7C5AIV1-F1
#
_entry.id   AF-A0A7C5AIV1-F1
#
_cell.length_a   1.000
_cell.length_b   1.000
_cell.length_c   1.000
_cell.angle_alpha   90.00
_cell.angle_beta   90.00
_cell.angle_gamma   90.00
#
_symmetry.space_group_name_H-M   'P 1'
#
loop_
_entity.id
_entity.type
_entity.pdbx_description
1 polymer ?
#
loop_
_entity_poly.entity_id
_entity_poly.type
_entity_poly.pdbx_seq_one_letter_code
_entity_poly.pdbx_strand_id
1 'polypeptide(L)'
;MPRRTLVLAIAVAVTLVAGIIYLMTLRRHMAPSDANSRSEQTARTKLNEAALQPSGGQEQTITLYFPSYGDGKLLTEARLMKLSSDNIKAIRQILLALIEGSHQGHGNALSPSTTIRAVFLTPDGTAIVDLSQEALTDFQPGIESESLAIYSIVDSICANIPQVKEVRFLVQGQEVQTLDGHIDLTGSFAPEPSLIAQTH
;
A
#
# COMPACT_ATOMS: atom_id res chain seq x y z
N MET A 1 -56.59 23.88 -39.58
CA MET A 1 -55.39 23.11 -39.18
C MET A 1 -55.54 21.69 -39.70
N PRO A 2 -54.87 21.32 -40.80
CA PRO A 2 -55.25 20.16 -41.59
C PRO A 2 -54.89 18.87 -40.86
N ARG A 3 -55.85 17.95 -40.72
CA ARG A 3 -55.77 16.65 -40.02
C ARG A 3 -54.46 15.84 -40.24
N ARG A 4 -53.75 16.09 -41.35
CA ARG A 4 -52.45 15.50 -41.69
C ARG A 4 -51.30 15.95 -40.77
N THR A 5 -51.29 17.21 -40.32
CA THR A 5 -50.24 17.70 -39.40
C THR A 5 -50.39 17.09 -38.00
N LEU A 6 -51.63 16.84 -37.56
CA LEU A 6 -51.92 16.16 -36.30
C LEU A 6 -51.43 14.70 -36.32
N VAL A 7 -51.70 13.98 -37.41
CA VAL A 7 -51.27 12.57 -37.56
C VAL A 7 -49.75 12.47 -37.61
N LEU A 8 -49.06 13.39 -38.30
CA LEU A 8 -47.60 13.40 -38.36
C LEU A 8 -46.98 13.72 -36.98
N ALA A 9 -47.57 14.67 -36.23
CA ALA A 9 -47.11 15.03 -34.89
C ALA A 9 -47.26 13.85 -33.89
N ILE A 10 -48.38 13.11 -33.97
CA ILE A 10 -48.59 11.93 -33.13
C ILE A 10 -47.57 10.84 -33.47
N ALA A 11 -47.29 10.59 -34.75
CA ALA A 11 -46.31 9.59 -35.16
C ALA A 11 -44.90 9.92 -34.65
N VAL A 12 -44.48 11.18 -34.69
CA VAL A 12 -43.18 11.64 -34.15
C VAL A 12 -43.14 11.52 -32.62
N ALA A 13 -44.24 11.84 -31.93
CA ALA A 13 -44.29 11.67 -30.48
C ALA A 13 -44.13 10.20 -30.06
N VAL A 14 -44.76 9.27 -30.80
CA VAL A 14 -44.67 7.84 -30.52
C VAL A 14 -43.24 7.31 -30.74
N THR A 15 -42.55 7.74 -31.79
CA THR A 15 -41.16 7.31 -32.04
C THR A 15 -40.20 7.85 -30.98
N LEU A 16 -40.40 9.09 -30.52
CA LEU A 16 -39.62 9.67 -29.43
C LEU A 16 -39.84 8.93 -28.11
N VAL A 17 -41.10 8.61 -27.78
CA VAL A 17 -41.43 7.85 -26.56
C VAL A 17 -40.84 6.43 -26.63
N ALA A 18 -40.94 5.75 -27.77
CA ALA A 18 -40.33 4.43 -27.97
C ALA A 18 -38.80 4.50 -27.85
N GLY A 19 -38.16 5.53 -28.40
CA GLY A 19 -36.72 5.76 -28.27
C GLY A 19 -36.28 6.02 -26.83
N ILE A 20 -37.06 6.81 -26.07
CA ILE A 20 -36.80 7.06 -24.64
C ILE A 20 -36.94 5.77 -23.84
N ILE A 21 -37.97 4.97 -24.09
CA ILE A 21 -38.17 3.67 -23.43
C ILE A 21 -36.99 2.74 -23.74
N TYR A 22 -36.57 2.68 -25.01
CA TYR A 22 -35.43 1.88 -25.44
C TYR A 22 -34.12 2.31 -24.76
N LEU A 23 -33.86 3.62 -24.67
CA LEU A 23 -32.70 4.18 -23.97
C LEU A 23 -32.75 3.89 -22.46
N MET A 24 -33.93 3.96 -21.82
CA MET A 24 -34.09 3.60 -20.42
C MET A 24 -33.85 2.10 -20.17
N THR A 25 -34.31 1.22 -21.07
CA THR A 25 -34.04 -0.22 -20.97
C THR A 25 -32.55 -0.54 -21.15
N LEU A 26 -31.87 0.14 -22.07
CA LEU A 26 -30.43 -0.05 -22.29
C LEU A 26 -29.60 0.45 -21.09
N ARG A 27 -29.99 1.60 -20.52
CA ARG A 27 -29.35 2.16 -19.32
C ARG A 27 -29.52 1.26 -18.09
N ARG A 28 -30.64 0.56 -17.96
CA ARG A 28 -30.88 -0.44 -16.90
C ARG A 28 -30.00 -1.69 -17.05
N HIS A 29 -29.57 -2.05 -18.26
CA HIS A 29 -28.67 -3.19 -18.48
C HIS A 29 -27.19 -2.85 -18.28
N MET A 30 -26.82 -1.57 -18.40
CA MET A 30 -25.45 -1.10 -18.19
C MET A 30 -25.16 -0.52 -16.81
N ALA A 31 -26.18 -0.29 -15.97
CA ALA A 31 -25.95 0.02 -14.56
C ALA A 31 -25.41 -1.25 -13.87
N PRO A 32 -24.13 -1.28 -13.46
CA PRO A 32 -23.62 -2.41 -12.68
C PRO A 32 -24.47 -2.48 -11.41
N SER A 33 -25.00 -3.66 -11.12
CA SER A 33 -25.79 -3.87 -9.91
C SER A 33 -24.96 -3.48 -8.69
N ASP A 34 -25.31 -2.38 -8.01
CA ASP A 34 -24.62 -1.87 -6.80
C ASP A 34 -24.52 -2.93 -5.69
N ALA A 35 -25.36 -3.98 -5.76
CA ALA A 35 -25.29 -5.14 -4.88
C ALA A 35 -23.99 -5.94 -5.06
N ASN A 36 -23.50 -6.12 -6.30
CA ASN A 36 -22.27 -6.86 -6.57
C ASN A 36 -21.02 -6.08 -6.16
N SER A 37 -21.00 -4.76 -6.39
CA SER A 37 -19.88 -3.91 -5.96
C SER A 37 -19.81 -3.82 -4.43
N ARG A 38 -20.96 -3.71 -3.75
CA ARG A 38 -21.01 -3.70 -2.28
C ARG A 38 -20.66 -5.06 -1.68
N SER A 39 -21.07 -6.17 -2.29
CA SER A 39 -20.68 -7.51 -1.84
C SER A 39 -19.19 -7.78 -2.06
N GLU A 40 -18.63 -7.36 -3.19
CA GLU A 40 -17.19 -7.46 -3.46
C GLU A 40 -16.39 -6.57 -2.52
N GLN A 41 -16.83 -5.33 -2.30
CA GLN A 41 -16.19 -4.42 -1.36
C GLN A 41 -16.25 -4.97 0.06
N THR A 42 -17.41 -5.50 0.49
CA THR A 42 -17.56 -6.13 1.82
C THR A 42 -16.73 -7.40 1.94
N ALA A 43 -16.62 -8.21 0.88
CA ALA A 43 -15.77 -9.40 0.87
C ALA A 43 -14.29 -9.01 0.95
N ARG A 44 -13.86 -7.99 0.21
CA ARG A 44 -12.50 -7.43 0.26
C ARG A 44 -12.18 -6.86 1.64
N THR A 45 -13.10 -6.09 2.24
CA THR A 45 -12.92 -5.57 3.60
C THR A 45 -12.83 -6.70 4.62
N LYS A 46 -13.70 -7.72 4.55
CA LYS A 46 -13.65 -8.88 5.44
C LYS A 46 -12.39 -9.72 5.25
N LEU A 47 -11.90 -9.88 4.01
CA LEU A 47 -10.64 -10.54 3.72
C LEU A 47 -9.45 -9.75 4.30
N ASN A 48 -9.49 -8.42 4.20
CA ASN A 48 -8.46 -7.55 4.77
C ASN A 48 -8.48 -7.60 6.30
N GLU A 49 -9.66 -7.50 6.92
CA GLU A 49 -9.84 -7.63 8.37
C GLU A 49 -9.43 -9.02 8.89
N ALA A 50 -9.77 -10.09 8.18
CA ALA A 50 -9.33 -11.45 8.53
C ALA A 50 -7.82 -11.66 8.29
N ALA A 51 -7.21 -10.95 7.34
CA ALA A 51 -5.77 -10.93 7.17
C ALA A 51 -5.04 -10.13 8.27
N LEU A 52 -5.72 -9.15 8.88
CA LEU A 52 -5.21 -8.34 9.99
C LEU A 52 -5.42 -8.98 11.36
N GLN A 53 -6.33 -9.96 11.49
CA GLN A 53 -6.46 -10.73 12.73
C GLN A 53 -5.17 -11.54 12.97
N PRO A 54 -4.49 -11.37 14.12
CA PRO A 54 -3.28 -12.11 14.45
C PRO A 54 -3.61 -13.58 14.71
N SER A 55 -3.77 -14.31 13.61
CA SER A 55 -4.05 -15.74 13.57
C SER A 55 -2.73 -16.47 13.81
N GLY A 56 -2.55 -17.01 15.02
CA GLY A 56 -1.47 -17.95 15.34
C GLY A 56 -0.09 -17.37 15.66
N GLY A 57 0.07 -16.04 15.67
CA GLY A 57 1.33 -15.41 16.07
C GLY A 57 1.67 -15.61 17.55
N GLN A 58 2.94 -15.74 17.88
CA GLN A 58 3.43 -15.64 19.27
C GLN A 58 3.82 -14.17 19.54
N GLU A 59 3.61 -13.69 20.76
CA GLU A 59 4.21 -12.43 21.18
C GLU A 59 5.73 -12.58 21.15
N GLN A 60 6.39 -11.72 20.39
CA GLN A 60 7.83 -11.69 20.28
C GLN A 60 8.32 -10.24 20.29
N THR A 61 9.55 -10.06 20.77
CA THR A 61 10.24 -8.78 20.67
C THR A 61 10.74 -8.64 19.25
N ILE A 62 10.19 -7.67 18.51
CA ILE A 62 10.64 -7.30 17.17
C ILE A 62 11.66 -6.16 17.26
N THR A 63 12.57 -6.13 16.31
CA THR A 63 13.57 -5.07 16.16
C THR A 63 13.18 -4.16 15.01
N LEU A 64 12.90 -2.89 15.31
CA LEU A 64 12.63 -1.85 14.32
C LEU A 64 13.80 -0.89 14.26
N TYR A 65 14.08 -0.37 13.07
CA TYR A 65 15.13 0.61 12.84
C TYR A 65 14.51 1.90 12.38
N PHE A 66 14.83 3.01 13.05
CA PHE A 66 14.31 4.33 12.74
C PHE A 66 15.46 5.29 12.39
N PRO A 67 15.28 6.18 11.39
CA PRO A 67 16.32 7.12 11.00
C PRO A 67 16.63 8.15 12.10
N SER A 68 17.92 8.36 12.39
CA SER A 68 18.43 9.57 13.04
C SER A 68 19.10 10.45 11.99
N TYR A 69 18.38 11.46 11.51
CA TYR A 69 18.88 12.37 10.47
C TYR A 69 20.04 13.25 10.95
N GLY A 70 20.19 13.47 12.26
CA GLY A 70 21.32 14.20 12.82
C GLY A 70 22.61 13.39 12.80
N ASP A 71 22.52 12.08 13.07
CA ASP A 71 23.68 11.20 13.21
C ASP A 71 24.02 10.44 11.91
N GLY A 72 23.13 10.45 10.92
CA GLY A 72 23.29 9.68 9.68
C GLY A 72 23.23 8.17 9.94
N LYS A 73 22.47 7.73 10.95
CA LYS A 73 22.42 6.34 11.43
C LYS A 73 20.99 5.88 11.68
N LEU A 74 20.82 4.56 11.71
CA LEU A 74 19.60 3.88 12.12
C LEU A 74 19.67 3.56 13.61
N LEU A 75 18.68 4.04 14.35
CA LEU A 75 18.51 3.76 15.78
C LEU A 75 17.59 2.57 15.97
N THR A 76 18.02 1.65 16.84
CA THR A 76 17.30 0.41 17.13
C THR A 76 16.21 0.65 18.18
N GLU A 77 14.98 0.24 17.88
CA GLU A 77 13.86 0.23 18.81
C GLU A 77 13.29 -1.19 18.92
N ALA A 78 13.23 -1.73 20.13
CA ALA A 78 12.63 -3.03 20.40
C ALA A 78 11.15 -2.86 20.78
N ARG A 79 10.25 -3.58 20.10
CA ARG A 79 8.80 -3.52 20.35
C ARG A 79 8.24 -4.93 20.59
N LEU A 80 7.38 -5.09 21.60
CA LEU A 80 6.62 -6.34 21.78
C LEU A 80 5.47 -6.36 20.78
N MET A 81 5.44 -7.35 19.90
CA MET A 81 4.40 -7.50 18.89
C MET A 81 4.07 -8.96 18.63
N LYS A 82 2.78 -9.23 18.40
CA LYS A 82 2.31 -10.54 17.95
C LYS A 82 2.37 -10.64 16.42
N LEU A 83 3.55 -10.97 15.89
CA LEU A 83 3.72 -11.21 14.45
C LEU A 83 3.00 -12.49 14.02
N SER A 84 2.38 -12.46 12.85
CA SER A 84 1.77 -13.64 12.22
C SER A 84 2.84 -14.68 11.88
N SER A 85 2.45 -15.96 11.86
CA SER A 85 3.30 -17.04 11.33
C SER A 85 3.40 -17.03 9.80
N ASP A 86 2.52 -16.29 9.13
CA ASP A 86 2.58 -16.03 7.69
C ASP A 86 3.53 -14.84 7.44
N ASN A 87 4.64 -15.09 6.75
CA ASN A 87 5.67 -14.09 6.47
C ASN A 87 5.11 -12.86 5.75
N ILE A 88 4.15 -13.02 4.82
CA ILE A 88 3.58 -11.88 4.09
C ILE A 88 2.80 -10.96 5.03
N LYS A 89 2.04 -11.56 5.96
CA LYS A 89 1.32 -10.81 6.99
C LYS A 89 2.28 -10.18 7.99
N ALA A 90 3.33 -10.90 8.39
CA ALA A 90 4.35 -10.40 9.31
C ALA A 90 5.10 -9.19 8.72
N ILE A 91 5.49 -9.24 7.43
CA ILE A 91 6.08 -8.09 6.73
C ILE A 91 5.13 -6.89 6.78
N ARG A 92 3.84 -7.12 6.49
CA ARG A 92 2.84 -6.04 6.57
C ARG A 92 2.72 -5.44 7.96
N GLN A 93 2.76 -6.26 9.01
CA GLN A 93 2.72 -5.79 10.41
C GLN A 93 3.95 -4.95 10.77
N ILE A 94 5.15 -5.36 10.35
CA ILE A 94 6.39 -4.60 10.55
C ILE A 94 6.31 -3.24 9.85
N LEU A 95 5.88 -3.23 8.58
CA LEU A 95 5.69 -1.99 7.83
C LEU A 95 4.68 -1.05 8.50
N LEU A 96 3.56 -1.58 9.01
CA LEU A 96 2.58 -0.78 9.75
C LEU A 96 3.18 -0.17 11.03
N ALA A 97 4.04 -0.90 11.73
CA ALA A 97 4.74 -0.38 12.90
C ALA A 97 5.73 0.74 12.56
N LEU A 98 6.38 0.67 11.39
CA LEU A 98 7.24 1.75 10.88
C LEU A 98 6.43 2.99 10.49
N ILE A 99 5.25 2.81 9.87
CA ILE A 99 4.34 3.91 9.52
C ILE A 99 3.73 4.57 10.77
N GLU A 100 3.47 3.78 11.83
CA GLU A 100 3.06 4.30 13.14
C GLU A 100 4.12 5.23 13.74
N GLY A 101 5.40 4.97 13.43
CA GLY A 101 6.54 5.76 13.88
C GLY A 101 7.18 5.25 15.17
N SER A 102 8.25 5.93 15.56
CA SER A 102 9.03 5.58 16.76
C SER A 102 8.29 5.97 18.04
N HIS A 103 8.29 5.06 19.03
CA HIS A 103 7.79 5.35 20.37
C HIS A 103 8.83 6.09 21.23
N GLN A 104 10.07 6.15 20.76
CA GLN A 104 11.20 6.83 21.42
C GLN A 104 11.50 8.21 20.82
N GLY A 105 10.71 8.65 19.82
CA GLY A 105 10.87 9.95 19.19
C GLY A 105 11.99 10.03 18.14
N HIS A 106 12.44 8.88 17.61
CA HIS A 106 13.34 8.84 16.45
C HIS A 106 12.63 9.34 15.18
N GLY A 107 13.39 9.57 14.11
CA GLY A 107 12.83 9.98 12.82
C GLY A 107 11.92 8.91 12.20
N ASN A 108 11.12 9.30 11.22
CA ASN A 108 10.18 8.41 10.54
C ASN A 108 10.66 8.12 9.12
N ALA A 109 10.79 6.84 8.76
CA ALA A 109 11.14 6.43 7.40
C ALA A 109 9.99 6.61 6.39
N LEU A 110 8.75 6.46 6.86
CA LEU A 110 7.54 6.60 6.04
C LEU A 110 6.62 7.65 6.65
N SER A 111 5.94 8.41 5.79
CA SER A 111 4.89 9.33 6.25
C SER A 111 3.72 8.54 6.85
N PRO A 112 3.06 9.02 7.92
CA PRO A 112 1.83 8.43 8.46
C PRO A 112 0.67 8.32 7.45
N SER A 113 0.71 9.10 6.37
CA SER A 113 -0.25 9.03 5.25
C SER A 113 0.03 7.87 4.27
N THR A 114 1.22 7.27 4.34
CA THR A 114 1.62 6.16 3.47
C THR A 114 0.76 4.94 3.76
N THR A 115 0.24 4.31 2.70
CA THR A 115 -0.48 3.05 2.81
C THR A 115 0.26 1.93 2.10
N ILE A 116 0.21 0.73 2.70
CA ILE A 116 0.74 -0.48 2.09
C ILE A 116 -0.34 -1.02 1.16
N ARG A 117 -0.09 -1.01 -0.15
CA ARG A 117 -1.01 -1.54 -1.16
C ARG A 117 -0.93 -3.05 -1.21
N ALA A 118 0.27 -3.57 -1.45
CA ALA A 118 0.53 -5.00 -1.54
C ALA A 118 1.90 -5.37 -0.98
N VAL A 119 2.02 -6.63 -0.56
CA VAL A 119 3.28 -7.24 -0.15
C VAL A 119 3.32 -8.63 -0.79
N PHE A 120 4.44 -8.95 -1.41
CA PHE A 120 4.70 -10.28 -1.97
C PHE A 120 6.02 -10.79 -1.44
N LEU A 121 6.13 -12.10 -1.27
CA LEU A 121 7.39 -12.76 -0.94
C LEU A 121 7.65 -13.82 -1.99
N THR A 122 8.78 -13.68 -2.67
CA THR A 122 9.23 -14.61 -3.69
C THR A 122 9.98 -15.80 -3.07
N PRO A 123 10.05 -16.97 -3.73
CA PRO A 123 10.72 -18.15 -3.19
C PRO A 123 12.23 -17.98 -2.95
N ASP A 124 12.87 -17.07 -3.67
CA ASP A 124 14.29 -16.72 -3.57
C ASP A 124 14.63 -15.83 -2.36
N GLY A 125 13.60 -15.22 -1.76
CA GLY A 125 13.71 -14.41 -0.53
C GLY A 125 13.57 -12.91 -0.76
N THR A 126 13.14 -12.46 -1.95
CA THR A 126 12.88 -11.05 -2.23
C THR A 126 11.47 -10.67 -1.80
N ALA A 127 11.36 -9.75 -0.86
CA ALA A 127 10.10 -9.14 -0.46
C ALA A 127 9.79 -7.94 -1.36
N ILE A 128 8.68 -8.00 -2.10
CA ILE A 128 8.23 -6.88 -2.94
C ILE A 128 7.18 -6.10 -2.15
N VAL A 129 7.47 -4.82 -1.88
CA VAL A 129 6.62 -3.92 -1.10
C VAL A 129 6.06 -2.85 -2.02
N ASP A 130 4.74 -2.86 -2.23
CA ASP A 130 4.01 -1.84 -3.00
C ASP A 130 3.38 -0.81 -2.05
N LEU A 131 3.86 0.42 -2.15
CA LEU A 131 3.42 1.56 -1.35
C LEU A 131 2.51 2.50 -2.15
N SER A 132 1.72 3.30 -1.45
CA SER A 132 0.91 4.33 -2.10
C SER A 132 1.73 5.56 -2.48
N GLN A 133 1.12 6.43 -3.29
CA GLN A 133 1.78 7.62 -3.84
C GLN A 133 2.32 8.57 -2.75
N GLU A 134 1.71 8.56 -1.57
CA GLU A 134 2.09 9.36 -0.41
C GLU A 134 3.49 9.03 0.11
N ALA A 135 4.00 7.81 -0.17
CA ALA A 135 5.40 7.45 0.10
C ALA A 135 6.39 8.34 -0.67
N LEU A 136 5.97 8.93 -1.78
CA LEU A 136 6.75 9.88 -2.58
C LEU A 136 6.37 11.32 -2.27
N THR A 137 5.08 11.66 -2.30
CA THR A 137 4.64 13.06 -2.24
C THR A 137 4.85 13.69 -0.87
N ASP A 138 4.81 12.89 0.18
CA ASP A 138 4.91 13.35 1.56
C ASP A 138 6.28 13.01 2.18
N PHE A 139 7.19 12.49 1.35
CA PHE A 139 8.55 12.18 1.76
C PHE A 139 9.29 13.47 2.16
N GLN A 140 10.04 13.41 3.25
CA GLN A 140 10.83 14.54 3.72
C GLN A 140 12.17 14.61 2.96
N PRO A 141 12.40 15.67 2.15
CA PRO A 141 13.54 15.71 1.24
C PRO A 141 14.90 15.71 1.95
N GLY A 142 15.90 15.04 1.37
CA GLY A 142 17.28 14.99 1.89
C GLY A 142 18.12 13.78 1.43
N ILE A 143 19.43 14.00 1.26
CA ILE A 143 20.38 12.98 0.75
C ILE A 143 20.51 11.79 1.71
N GLU A 144 20.75 12.07 2.99
CA GLU A 144 20.84 11.02 4.03
C GLU A 144 19.45 10.48 4.39
N SER A 145 18.39 11.27 4.20
CA SER A 145 17.04 10.87 4.62
C SER A 145 16.48 9.76 3.76
N GLU A 146 16.74 9.77 2.45
CA GLU A 146 16.31 8.72 1.51
C GLU A 146 16.99 7.38 1.83
N SER A 147 18.32 7.38 2.04
CA SER A 147 19.08 6.15 2.35
C SER A 147 18.60 5.53 3.64
N LEU A 148 18.49 6.35 4.70
CA LEU A 148 18.05 5.88 5.99
C LEU A 148 16.58 5.42 5.97
N ALA A 149 15.72 6.04 5.16
CA ALA A 149 14.32 5.59 5.03
C ALA A 149 14.23 4.21 4.37
N ILE A 150 14.98 3.98 3.29
CA ILE A 150 15.02 2.68 2.60
C ILE A 150 15.57 1.60 3.53
N TYR A 151 16.73 1.82 4.13
CA TYR A 151 17.35 0.81 5.00
C TYR A 151 16.62 0.64 6.34
N SER A 152 15.90 1.64 6.83
CA SER A 152 14.96 1.47 7.95
C SER A 152 13.93 0.38 7.66
N ILE A 153 13.38 0.35 6.44
CA ILE A 153 12.41 -0.66 6.01
C ILE A 153 13.11 -2.01 5.79
N VAL A 154 14.20 -2.03 5.02
CA VAL A 154 14.93 -3.24 4.65
C VAL A 154 15.43 -3.98 5.88
N ASP A 155 16.17 -3.28 6.75
CA ASP A 155 16.79 -3.89 7.93
C ASP A 155 15.72 -4.35 8.92
N SER A 156 14.63 -3.60 9.08
CA SER A 156 13.54 -4.00 9.98
C SER A 156 12.83 -5.26 9.49
N ILE A 157 12.60 -5.40 8.18
CA ILE A 157 11.99 -6.62 7.63
C ILE A 157 12.93 -7.81 7.82
N CYS A 158 14.18 -7.68 7.40
CA CYS A 158 15.15 -8.78 7.40
C CYS A 158 15.58 -9.20 8.80
N ALA A 159 15.64 -8.28 9.77
CA ALA A 159 15.98 -8.62 11.16
C ALA A 159 14.91 -9.49 11.84
N ASN A 160 13.64 -9.35 11.44
CA ASN A 160 12.53 -10.08 12.06
C ASN A 160 12.07 -11.30 11.25
N ILE A 161 12.39 -11.36 9.95
CA ILE A 161 11.93 -12.42 9.05
C ILE A 161 13.11 -13.01 8.28
N PRO A 162 13.76 -14.07 8.80
CA PRO A 162 14.98 -14.65 8.23
C PRO A 162 14.84 -15.17 6.79
N GLN A 163 13.62 -15.40 6.31
CA GLN A 163 13.34 -15.83 4.94
C GLN A 163 13.47 -14.68 3.94
N VAL A 164 13.41 -13.42 4.39
CA VAL A 164 13.62 -12.24 3.55
C VAL A 164 15.11 -11.93 3.51
N LYS A 165 15.67 -11.85 2.31
CA LYS A 165 17.08 -11.54 2.06
C LYS A 165 17.28 -10.14 1.51
N GLU A 166 16.29 -9.66 0.76
CA GLU A 166 16.31 -8.36 0.13
C GLU A 166 14.87 -7.85 -0.06
N VAL A 167 14.73 -6.53 -0.20
CA VAL A 167 13.45 -5.86 -0.40
C VAL A 167 13.48 -5.08 -1.69
N ARG A 168 12.40 -5.19 -2.47
CA ARG A 168 12.17 -4.42 -3.67
C ARG A 168 10.97 -3.50 -3.48
N PHE A 169 11.09 -2.25 -3.91
CA PHE A 169 10.06 -1.25 -3.73
C PHE A 169 9.27 -1.00 -5.01
N LEU A 170 7.97 -0.87 -4.86
CA LEU A 170 7.05 -0.38 -5.89
C LEU A 170 6.24 0.76 -5.30
N VAL A 171 5.84 1.72 -6.14
CA VAL A 171 4.87 2.74 -5.79
C VAL A 171 3.73 2.70 -6.80
N GLN A 172 2.51 2.59 -6.31
CA GLN A 172 1.31 2.46 -7.14
C GLN A 172 1.41 1.30 -8.16
N GLY A 173 2.09 0.21 -7.76
CA GLY A 173 2.32 -0.97 -8.59
C GLY A 173 3.34 -0.76 -9.73
N GLN A 174 4.12 0.33 -9.71
CA GLN A 174 5.16 0.62 -10.69
C GLN A 174 6.53 0.71 -10.03
N GLU A 175 7.57 0.37 -10.77
CA GLU A 175 8.94 0.66 -10.39
C GLU A 175 9.14 2.17 -10.43
N VAL A 176 9.82 2.70 -9.41
CA VAL A 176 10.18 4.12 -9.34
C VAL A 176 11.69 4.24 -9.34
N GLN A 177 12.20 5.35 -9.87
CA GLN A 177 13.64 5.57 -9.90
C GLN A 177 14.16 6.00 -8.53
N THR A 178 13.46 6.88 -7.82
CA THR A 178 13.90 7.44 -6.54
C THR A 178 12.67 7.85 -5.71
N LEU A 179 12.81 8.00 -4.39
CA LEU A 179 11.84 8.72 -3.56
C LEU A 179 11.99 10.23 -3.72
N ASP A 180 13.22 10.74 -3.66
CA ASP A 180 13.53 12.18 -3.67
C ASP A 180 14.66 12.58 -4.64
N GLY A 181 15.40 11.61 -5.18
CA GLY A 181 16.35 11.84 -6.27
C GLY A 181 17.77 11.37 -5.98
N HIS A 182 18.00 10.68 -4.87
CA HIS A 182 19.33 10.34 -4.39
C HIS A 182 19.66 8.85 -4.51
N ILE A 183 18.67 7.96 -4.53
CA ILE A 183 18.89 6.51 -4.61
C ILE A 183 18.09 5.87 -5.71
N ASP A 184 18.75 5.07 -6.55
CA ASP A 184 18.11 4.24 -7.57
C ASP A 184 17.34 3.07 -6.94
N LEU A 185 16.01 3.17 -6.93
CA LEU A 185 15.06 2.19 -6.43
C LEU A 185 14.63 1.11 -7.44
N THR A 186 15.21 1.09 -8.65
CA THR A 186 14.83 0.09 -9.67
C THR A 186 15.25 -1.34 -9.29
N GLY A 187 16.24 -1.47 -8.39
CA GLY A 187 16.78 -2.72 -7.89
C GLY A 187 16.12 -3.26 -6.60
N SER A 188 16.72 -4.33 -6.08
CA SER A 188 16.45 -4.86 -4.74
C SER A 188 17.54 -4.42 -3.76
N PHE A 189 17.18 -4.28 -2.49
CA PHE A 189 18.07 -3.83 -1.42
C PHE A 189 18.26 -4.94 -0.39
N ALA A 190 19.51 -5.37 -0.21
CA ALA A 190 19.90 -6.23 0.89
C ALA A 190 20.11 -5.39 2.18
N PRO A 191 20.04 -6.00 3.37
CA PRO A 191 20.32 -5.31 4.62
C PRO A 191 21.67 -4.61 4.62
N GLU A 192 21.75 -3.44 5.25
CA GLU A 192 22.99 -2.65 5.38
C GLU A 192 23.30 -2.38 6.86
N PRO A 193 23.80 -3.39 7.60
CA PRO A 193 24.02 -3.26 9.05
C PRO A 193 25.02 -2.17 9.45
N SER A 194 25.85 -1.68 8.52
CA SER A 194 26.81 -0.60 8.79
C SER A 194 26.14 0.75 9.10
N LEU A 195 24.88 0.92 8.69
CA LEU A 195 24.07 2.11 8.99
C LEU A 195 23.46 2.07 10.39
N ILE A 196 23.43 0.90 11.04
CA ILE A 196 22.89 0.76 12.40
C ILE A 196 23.87 1.37 13.40
N ALA A 197 23.35 2.21 14.30
CA ALA A 197 24.14 2.79 15.38
C ALA A 197 24.65 1.68 16.31
N GLN A 198 25.96 1.64 16.54
CA GLN A 198 26.54 0.69 17.48
C GLN A 198 26.18 1.12 18.89
N THR A 199 25.45 0.26 19.62
CA THR A 199 25.21 0.46 21.04
C THR A 199 26.50 0.12 21.78
N HIS A 200 27.16 1.13 22.35
CA HIS A 200 28.39 0.95 23.14
C HIS A 200 28.10 0.92 24.64
#